data_AF-A0A0N4W1P5-F1
#
_entry.id   AF-A0A0N4W1P5-F1
#
_cell.length_a   1.000
_cell.length_b   1.000
_cell.length_c   1.000
_cell.angle_alpha   90.00
_cell.angle_beta   90.00
_cell.angle_gamma   90.00
#
_symmetry.space_group_name_H-M   'P 1'
#
loop_
_entity.id
_entity.type
_entity.pdbx_description
1 polymer ?
#
loop_
_entity_poly.entity_id
_entity_poly.type
_entity_poly.pdbx_seq_one_letter_code
_entity_poly.pdbx_strand_id
1 'polypeptide(L)'
;LEHPNQKPAPDQPFPLPLAREKSTIPKAGTNDTWTYPSPQMFWNAMLKKGWRWQDDQLTAKDMENIIRIHNANNEEAWREVLKWENLLHPECAEPKLKSFKGDAKKISPRARFRKLFLGYNLPFDRHDWIVDRCGVKEVQYVIDYYDGGSVDPRSKLFTILDVRPAMNDLGNIWDRMVVAYWRFKFDVLGMTPKLPIPPTEDDAHA
;
A
#
# COMPACT_ATOMS: atom_id res chain seq x y z
N LEU A 1 18.16 11.89 14.91
CA LEU A 1 17.64 11.10 13.77
C LEU A 1 18.75 11.02 12.74
N GLU A 2 19.44 9.89 12.62
CA GLU A 2 20.45 9.71 11.57
C GLU A 2 19.79 9.98 10.22
N HIS A 3 20.38 10.89 9.44
CA HIS A 3 19.97 11.07 8.05
C HIS A 3 20.12 9.73 7.33
N PRO A 4 19.11 9.28 6.56
CA PRO A 4 19.17 7.98 5.92
C PRO A 4 20.42 7.88 5.04
N ASN A 5 21.23 6.84 5.25
CA ASN A 5 22.50 6.67 4.57
C ASN A 5 22.33 6.67 3.04
N GLN A 6 22.82 7.72 2.39
CA GLN A 6 22.86 7.88 0.94
C GLN A 6 24.25 7.63 0.35
N LYS A 7 25.21 7.15 1.14
CA LYS A 7 26.52 6.77 0.60
C LYS A 7 26.38 5.45 -0.18
N PRO A 8 26.95 5.33 -1.37
CA PRO A 8 27.03 4.07 -2.10
C PRO A 8 27.66 2.96 -1.25
N ALA A 9 27.20 1.72 -1.43
CA ALA A 9 27.84 0.57 -0.82
C ALA A 9 29.22 0.31 -1.47
N PRO A 10 30.21 -0.26 -0.75
CA PRO A 10 31.55 -0.49 -1.30
C PRO A 10 31.59 -1.33 -2.58
N ASP A 11 30.63 -2.23 -2.75
CA ASP A 11 30.48 -3.18 -3.86
C ASP A 11 29.38 -2.78 -4.85
N GLN A 12 28.90 -1.53 -4.80
CA GLN A 12 27.84 -1.07 -5.68
C GLN A 12 28.36 -0.89 -7.12
N PRO A 13 27.76 -1.57 -8.12
CA PRO A 13 28.32 -1.62 -9.48
C PRO A 13 28.11 -0.35 -10.31
N PHE A 14 27.18 0.53 -9.93
CA PHE A 14 26.87 1.77 -10.65
C PHE A 14 26.33 2.85 -9.69
N PRO A 15 26.47 4.14 -10.02
CA PRO A 15 25.88 5.22 -9.22
C PRO A 15 24.35 5.16 -9.27
N LEU A 16 23.71 5.51 -8.15
CA LEU A 16 22.26 5.59 -8.04
C LEU A 16 21.82 7.02 -7.69
N PRO A 17 20.66 7.48 -8.19
CA PRO A 17 20.13 8.78 -7.82
C PRO A 17 19.91 8.93 -6.32
N LEU A 18 20.19 10.14 -5.84
CA LEU A 18 20.06 10.55 -4.43
C LEU A 18 18.75 11.33 -4.17
N ALA A 19 18.13 11.81 -5.23
CA ALA A 19 16.90 12.58 -5.18
C ALA A 19 15.76 11.75 -4.59
N ARG A 20 14.95 12.41 -3.76
CA ARG A 20 13.77 11.84 -3.11
C ARG A 20 12.53 12.52 -3.66
N GLU A 21 11.42 11.80 -3.63
CA GLU A 21 10.12 12.26 -4.12
C GLU A 21 9.16 12.48 -2.95
N LYS A 22 8.37 13.56 -2.98
CA LYS A 22 7.29 13.78 -2.01
C LYS A 22 6.09 12.93 -2.39
N SER A 23 5.50 12.25 -1.41
CA SER A 23 4.25 11.52 -1.59
C SER A 23 3.05 12.47 -1.60
N THR A 24 1.90 11.98 -2.04
CA THR A 24 0.61 12.67 -1.78
C THR A 24 0.06 12.35 -0.39
N ILE A 25 0.56 11.30 0.24
CA ILE A 25 0.08 10.79 1.53
C ILE A 25 0.40 11.78 2.67
N PRO A 26 -0.62 12.33 3.37
CA PRO A 26 -0.41 13.27 4.45
C PRO A 26 0.16 12.59 5.69
N LYS A 27 1.10 13.26 6.37
CA LYS A 27 1.78 12.73 7.54
C LYS A 27 1.14 13.24 8.83
N ALA A 28 0.69 12.32 9.68
CA ALA A 28 0.06 12.66 10.95
C ALA A 28 1.02 13.45 11.86
N GLY A 29 0.46 14.40 12.63
CA GLY A 29 1.23 15.31 13.48
C GLY A 29 1.97 16.43 12.73
N THR A 30 1.81 16.53 11.41
CA THR A 30 2.39 17.61 10.60
C THR A 30 1.41 18.13 9.54
N ASN A 31 1.77 19.24 8.90
CA ASN A 31 1.10 19.76 7.70
C ASN A 31 1.83 19.40 6.40
N ASP A 32 2.76 18.43 6.45
CA ASP A 32 3.52 17.97 5.29
C ASP A 32 3.10 16.54 4.90
N THR A 33 3.58 16.09 3.75
CA THR A 33 3.40 14.71 3.28
C THR A 33 4.63 13.86 3.59
N TRP A 34 4.49 12.55 3.43
CA TRP A 34 5.64 11.65 3.48
C TRP A 34 6.60 11.91 2.32
N THR A 35 7.83 11.42 2.45
CA THR A 35 8.85 11.52 1.41
C THR A 35 9.46 10.15 1.18
N TYR A 36 9.34 9.65 -0.04
CA TYR A 36 9.85 8.34 -0.42
C TYR A 36 11.38 8.27 -0.33
N PRO A 37 11.95 7.06 -0.15
CA PRO A 37 13.39 6.86 -0.23
C PRO A 37 13.91 7.13 -1.64
N SER A 38 15.13 7.63 -1.76
CA SER A 38 15.82 7.69 -3.05
C SER A 38 16.28 6.30 -3.50
N PRO A 39 16.65 6.12 -4.77
CA PRO A 39 17.25 4.87 -5.23
C PRO A 39 18.43 4.37 -4.43
N GLN A 40 19.33 5.28 -4.07
CA GLN A 40 20.45 4.91 -3.22
C GLN A 40 20.02 4.46 -1.81
N MET A 41 19.00 5.13 -1.23
CA MET A 41 18.46 4.72 0.07
C MET A 41 17.79 3.35 0.01
N PHE A 42 17.01 3.10 -1.05
CA PHE A 42 16.32 1.83 -1.26
C PHE A 42 17.32 0.68 -1.42
N TRP A 43 18.34 0.87 -2.27
CA TRP A 43 19.44 -0.09 -2.44
C TRP A 43 20.09 -0.45 -1.11
N ASN A 44 20.49 0.56 -0.33
CA ASN A 44 21.12 0.38 0.98
C ASN A 44 20.20 -0.32 1.98
N ALA A 45 18.90 -0.03 1.96
CA ALA A 45 17.93 -0.68 2.83
C ALA A 45 17.74 -2.17 2.46
N MET A 46 17.75 -2.51 1.18
CA MET A 46 17.65 -3.89 0.72
C MET A 46 18.90 -4.71 1.05
N LEU A 47 20.09 -4.13 0.93
CA LEU A 47 21.33 -4.78 1.38
C LEU A 47 21.29 -5.14 2.87
N LYS A 48 20.76 -4.24 3.72
CA LYS A 48 20.54 -4.48 5.16
C LYS A 48 19.54 -5.60 5.44
N LYS A 49 18.58 -5.82 4.54
CA LYS A 49 17.63 -6.95 4.59
C LYS A 49 18.24 -8.27 4.10
N GLY A 50 19.51 -8.28 3.72
CA GLY A 50 20.22 -9.46 3.23
C GLY A 50 20.12 -9.67 1.72
N TRP A 51 19.48 -8.75 0.98
CA TRP A 51 19.44 -8.84 -0.48
C TRP A 51 20.84 -8.69 -1.07
N ARG A 52 21.13 -9.41 -2.15
CA ARG A 52 22.38 -9.33 -2.90
C ARG A 52 22.04 -9.14 -4.37
N TRP A 53 22.22 -7.92 -4.85
CA TRP A 53 21.85 -7.53 -6.22
C TRP A 53 22.79 -8.07 -7.30
N GLN A 54 23.94 -8.64 -6.90
CA GLN A 54 25.01 -9.10 -7.79
C GLN A 54 24.55 -10.23 -8.72
N ASP A 55 23.57 -11.03 -8.28
CA ASP A 55 23.07 -12.19 -9.03
C ASP A 55 22.04 -11.79 -10.11
N ASP A 56 21.46 -10.59 -10.01
CA ASP A 56 20.25 -10.20 -10.77
C ASP A 56 20.55 -9.39 -12.06
N GLN A 57 21.82 -9.09 -12.38
CA GLN A 57 22.23 -8.21 -13.49
C GLN A 57 21.44 -6.90 -13.62
N LEU A 58 20.97 -6.34 -12.50
CA LEU A 58 20.16 -5.13 -12.50
C LEU A 58 20.94 -3.93 -13.01
N THR A 59 20.27 -3.05 -13.75
CA THR A 59 20.82 -1.75 -14.16
C THR A 59 20.32 -0.62 -13.25
N ALA A 60 20.98 0.55 -13.31
CA ALA A 60 20.49 1.76 -12.64
C ALA A 60 19.06 2.11 -13.06
N LYS A 61 18.71 1.89 -14.34
CA LYS A 61 17.38 2.15 -14.88
C LYS A 61 16.32 1.20 -14.29
N ASP A 62 16.67 -0.06 -14.09
CA ASP A 62 15.77 -1.03 -13.45
C ASP A 62 15.49 -0.65 -12.01
N MET A 63 16.51 -0.19 -11.28
CA MET A 63 16.34 0.32 -9.92
C MET A 63 15.39 1.52 -9.87
N GLU A 64 15.55 2.49 -10.78
CA GLU A 64 14.62 3.61 -10.89
C GLU A 64 13.18 3.16 -11.17
N ASN A 65 13.00 2.19 -12.06
CA ASN A 65 11.68 1.64 -12.37
C ASN A 65 11.05 0.95 -11.16
N ILE A 66 11.80 0.11 -10.44
CA ILE A 66 11.35 -0.58 -9.22
C ILE A 66 10.82 0.43 -8.19
N ILE A 67 11.51 1.56 -8.02
CA ILE A 67 11.12 2.56 -7.03
C ILE A 67 9.90 3.34 -7.48
N ARG A 68 9.80 3.71 -8.76
CA ARG A 68 8.59 4.33 -9.30
C ARG A 68 7.36 3.46 -9.08
N ILE A 69 7.50 2.16 -9.35
CA ILE A 69 6.46 1.16 -9.08
C ILE A 69 6.13 1.10 -7.59
N HIS A 70 7.13 1.03 -6.71
CA HIS A 70 6.92 0.98 -5.27
C HIS A 70 6.17 2.22 -4.75
N ASN A 71 6.55 3.41 -5.22
CA ASN A 71 5.89 4.66 -4.88
C ASN A 71 4.43 4.64 -5.37
N ALA A 72 4.18 4.23 -6.62
CA ALA A 72 2.83 4.10 -7.17
C ALA A 72 1.97 3.11 -6.36
N ASN A 73 2.52 1.96 -5.97
CA ASN A 73 1.83 0.98 -5.12
C ASN A 73 1.46 1.56 -3.75
N ASN A 74 2.32 2.39 -3.15
CA ASN A 74 2.00 3.06 -1.89
C ASN A 74 0.88 4.09 -2.06
N GLU A 75 0.88 4.86 -3.13
CA GLU A 75 -0.20 5.82 -3.43
C GLU A 75 -1.54 5.10 -3.68
N GLU A 76 -1.53 3.96 -4.39
CA GLU A 76 -2.72 3.13 -4.59
C GLU A 76 -3.24 2.56 -3.25
N ALA A 77 -2.33 2.02 -2.44
CA ALA A 77 -2.68 1.51 -1.11
C ALA A 77 -3.32 2.60 -0.24
N TRP A 78 -2.81 3.84 -0.30
CA TRP A 78 -3.43 4.98 0.38
C TRP A 78 -4.82 5.32 -0.18
N ARG A 79 -4.99 5.29 -1.50
CA ARG A 79 -6.30 5.53 -2.12
C ARG A 79 -7.34 4.51 -1.66
N GLU A 80 -6.96 3.24 -1.57
CA GLU A 80 -7.83 2.19 -1.02
C GLU A 80 -8.18 2.42 0.45
N VAL A 81 -7.22 2.86 1.28
CA VAL A 81 -7.51 3.29 2.66
C VAL A 81 -8.56 4.42 2.67
N LEU A 82 -8.39 5.45 1.83
CA LEU A 82 -9.36 6.55 1.74
C LEU A 82 -10.75 6.09 1.29
N LYS A 83 -10.87 5.06 0.44
CA LYS A 83 -12.18 4.48 0.09
C LYS A 83 -12.89 3.91 1.32
N TRP A 84 -12.18 3.22 2.21
CA TRP A 84 -12.74 2.73 3.47
C TRP A 84 -13.15 3.88 4.39
N GLU A 85 -12.27 4.87 4.57
CA GLU A 85 -12.51 6.00 5.47
C GLU A 85 -13.67 6.88 4.98
N ASN A 86 -13.71 7.25 3.69
CA ASN A 86 -14.80 8.05 3.14
C ASN A 86 -16.16 7.35 3.19
N LEU A 87 -16.17 6.02 3.06
CA LEU A 87 -17.38 5.22 3.06
C LEU A 87 -17.99 5.08 4.45
N LEU A 88 -17.16 4.84 5.47
CA LEU A 88 -17.62 4.41 6.80
C LEU A 88 -17.39 5.46 7.88
N HIS A 89 -16.47 6.38 7.66
CA HIS A 89 -16.04 7.40 8.62
C HIS A 89 -16.00 8.82 8.02
N PRO A 90 -17.10 9.28 7.39
CA PRO A 90 -17.16 10.61 6.77
C PRO A 90 -17.01 11.77 7.76
N GLU A 91 -17.09 11.51 9.07
CA GLU A 91 -16.82 12.50 10.13
C GLU A 91 -15.38 13.01 10.13
N CYS A 92 -14.43 12.24 9.58
CA CYS A 92 -13.04 12.67 9.43
C CYS A 92 -12.75 12.98 7.96
N ALA A 93 -12.74 14.26 7.62
CA ALA A 93 -12.50 14.73 6.26
C ALA A 93 -11.05 14.49 5.77
N GLU A 94 -10.08 14.49 6.68
CA GLU A 94 -8.66 14.41 6.35
C GLU A 94 -7.91 13.39 7.23
N PRO A 95 -8.12 12.08 7.02
CA PRO A 95 -7.32 11.05 7.69
C PRO A 95 -5.86 11.14 7.26
N LYS A 96 -4.92 10.87 8.18
CA LYS A 96 -3.48 10.99 7.92
C LYS A 96 -2.72 9.71 8.23
N LEU A 97 -1.68 9.41 7.46
CA LEU A 97 -0.83 8.25 7.76
C LEU A 97 0.12 8.61 8.92
N LYS A 98 -0.02 7.88 10.03
CA LYS A 98 0.81 8.07 11.22
C LYS A 98 2.09 7.24 11.17
N SER A 99 1.98 5.97 10.80
CA SER A 99 3.14 5.10 10.65
C SER A 99 2.83 3.92 9.74
N PHE A 100 3.88 3.27 9.24
CA PHE A 100 3.77 2.09 8.41
C PHE A 100 4.89 1.11 8.76
N LYS A 101 4.60 -0.19 8.66
CA LYS A 101 5.57 -1.25 8.88
C LYS A 101 5.33 -2.40 7.92
N GLY A 102 6.38 -2.84 7.23
CA GLY A 102 6.35 -4.07 6.43
C GLY A 102 6.78 -5.30 7.23
N ASP A 103 6.09 -6.42 6.99
CA ASP A 103 6.42 -7.74 7.53
C ASP A 103 5.90 -8.86 6.60
N ALA A 104 6.65 -9.11 5.53
CA ALA A 104 6.33 -10.14 4.53
C ALA A 104 6.16 -11.56 5.11
N LYS A 105 6.79 -11.86 6.26
CA LYS A 105 6.69 -13.19 6.90
C LYS A 105 5.37 -13.38 7.64
N LYS A 106 4.72 -12.29 8.04
CA LYS A 106 3.49 -12.31 8.83
C LYS A 106 2.27 -12.50 7.93
N ILE A 107 2.12 -13.66 7.30
CA ILE A 107 0.97 -13.95 6.45
C ILE A 107 -0.36 -13.74 7.20
N SER A 108 -1.29 -12.98 6.61
CA SER A 108 -2.57 -12.66 7.22
C SER A 108 -3.47 -13.90 7.38
N PRO A 109 -4.36 -13.94 8.40
CA PRO A 109 -5.29 -15.06 8.57
C PRO A 109 -6.16 -15.32 7.33
N ARG A 110 -6.57 -14.24 6.65
CA ARG A 110 -7.34 -14.29 5.39
C ARG A 110 -6.53 -14.90 4.26
N ALA A 111 -5.26 -14.50 4.09
CA ALA A 111 -4.37 -15.08 3.09
C ALA A 111 -4.12 -16.58 3.35
N ARG A 112 -3.90 -16.96 4.62
CA ARG A 112 -3.73 -18.38 5.01
C ARG A 112 -4.96 -19.21 4.66
N PHE A 113 -6.15 -18.73 5.00
CA PHE A 113 -7.41 -19.41 4.67
C PHE A 113 -7.58 -19.57 3.16
N ARG A 114 -7.40 -18.49 2.40
CA ARG A 114 -7.49 -18.51 0.93
C ARG A 114 -6.51 -19.49 0.29
N LYS A 115 -5.27 -19.55 0.78
CA LYS A 115 -4.28 -20.53 0.30
C LYS A 115 -4.72 -21.96 0.58
N LEU A 116 -5.13 -22.23 1.82
CA LEU A 116 -5.42 -23.58 2.30
C LEU A 116 -6.70 -24.15 1.69
N PHE A 117 -7.74 -23.34 1.55
CA PHE A 117 -9.08 -23.81 1.16
C PHE A 117 -9.48 -23.47 -0.27
N LEU A 118 -8.90 -22.42 -0.88
CA LEU A 118 -9.25 -21.95 -2.23
C LEU A 118 -8.10 -22.05 -3.24
N GLY A 119 -6.91 -22.51 -2.81
CA GLY A 119 -5.75 -22.70 -3.67
C GLY A 119 -5.06 -21.40 -4.14
N TYR A 120 -5.48 -20.23 -3.67
CA TYR A 120 -4.91 -18.94 -4.11
C TYR A 120 -3.46 -18.76 -3.68
N ASN A 121 -2.72 -17.90 -4.37
CA ASN A 121 -1.34 -17.56 -4.00
C ASN A 121 -1.26 -16.74 -2.71
N LEU A 122 -0.15 -16.89 -1.99
CA LEU A 122 0.14 -16.05 -0.83
C LEU A 122 0.62 -14.67 -1.29
N PRO A 123 0.38 -13.61 -0.50
CA PRO A 123 0.94 -12.31 -0.81
C PRO A 123 2.47 -12.37 -0.74
N PHE A 124 3.15 -11.67 -1.64
CA PHE A 124 4.61 -11.59 -1.65
C PHE A 124 5.12 -10.57 -0.61
N ASP A 125 4.29 -9.60 -0.24
CA ASP A 125 4.58 -8.64 0.82
C ASP A 125 3.32 -8.30 1.62
N ARG A 126 3.50 -7.87 2.87
CA ARG A 126 2.43 -7.41 3.74
C ARG A 126 2.88 -6.20 4.52
N HIS A 127 2.06 -5.15 4.49
CA HIS A 127 2.24 -3.97 5.31
C HIS A 127 1.10 -3.82 6.33
N ASP A 128 1.47 -3.36 7.53
CA ASP A 128 0.55 -2.90 8.56
C ASP A 128 0.71 -1.36 8.66
N TRP A 129 -0.34 -0.60 8.35
CA TRP A 129 -0.36 0.86 8.39
C TRP A 129 -1.19 1.35 9.57
N ILE A 130 -0.79 2.45 10.20
CA ILE A 130 -1.55 3.13 11.24
C ILE A 130 -2.03 4.46 10.69
N VAL A 131 -3.34 4.61 10.61
CA VAL A 131 -4.05 5.79 10.12
C VAL A 131 -4.59 6.55 11.32
N ASP A 132 -4.30 7.84 11.38
CA ASP A 132 -4.85 8.77 12.35
C ASP A 132 -6.12 9.41 11.77
N ARG A 133 -7.26 9.15 12.41
CA ARG A 133 -8.56 9.73 12.07
C ARG A 133 -8.68 11.08 12.75
N CYS A 134 -8.08 12.09 12.14
CA CYS A 134 -8.22 13.49 12.56
C CYS A 134 -7.84 13.73 14.04
N GLY A 135 -6.86 12.99 14.57
CA GLY A 135 -6.42 13.05 15.97
C GLY A 135 -7.36 12.38 16.99
N VAL A 136 -8.49 11.81 16.56
CA VAL A 136 -9.49 11.20 17.46
C VAL A 136 -9.17 9.75 17.75
N LYS A 137 -8.79 8.98 16.72
CA LYS A 137 -8.54 7.53 16.82
C LYS A 137 -7.45 7.09 15.85
N GLU A 138 -6.61 6.19 16.33
CA GLU A 138 -5.66 5.47 15.49
C GLU A 138 -6.23 4.12 15.06
N VAL A 139 -6.22 3.85 13.76
CA VAL A 139 -6.75 2.62 13.18
C VAL A 139 -5.66 1.91 12.40
N GLN A 140 -5.51 0.63 12.68
CA GLN A 140 -4.57 -0.22 11.96
C GLN A 140 -5.23 -0.79 10.71
N TYR A 141 -4.56 -0.65 9.58
CA TYR A 141 -4.87 -1.29 8.31
C TYR A 141 -3.88 -2.42 8.02
N VAL A 142 -4.39 -3.49 7.42
CA VAL A 142 -3.59 -4.59 6.87
C VAL A 142 -3.67 -4.52 5.35
N ILE A 143 -2.52 -4.57 4.71
CA ILE A 143 -2.37 -4.45 3.26
C ILE A 143 -1.55 -5.64 2.78
N ASP A 144 -2.21 -6.58 2.10
CA ASP A 144 -1.55 -7.73 1.46
C ASP A 144 -1.32 -7.42 -0.03
N TYR A 145 -0.08 -7.56 -0.49
CA TYR A 145 0.33 -7.33 -1.89
C TYR A 145 0.45 -8.67 -2.62
N TYR A 146 -0.31 -8.84 -3.69
CA TYR A 146 -0.33 -10.04 -4.51
C TYR A 146 0.19 -9.76 -5.91
N ASP A 147 0.84 -10.76 -6.51
CA ASP A 147 1.24 -10.71 -7.91
C ASP A 147 -0.02 -10.83 -8.80
N GLY A 148 -0.27 -9.79 -9.58
CA GLY A 148 -1.38 -9.69 -10.52
C GLY A 148 -1.09 -10.32 -11.89
N GLY A 149 0.12 -10.83 -12.11
CA GLY A 149 0.53 -11.44 -13.38
C GLY A 149 1.03 -10.41 -14.40
N SER A 150 0.58 -10.52 -15.64
CA SER A 150 1.01 -9.67 -16.74
C SER A 150 0.63 -8.19 -16.53
N VAL A 151 1.56 -7.28 -16.82
CA VAL A 151 1.39 -5.82 -16.71
C VAL A 151 0.17 -5.35 -17.50
N ASP A 152 -0.76 -4.66 -16.84
CA ASP A 152 -1.84 -3.94 -17.51
C ASP A 152 -1.25 -2.73 -18.28
N PRO A 153 -1.39 -2.66 -19.62
CA PRO A 153 -0.83 -1.58 -20.43
C PRO A 153 -1.35 -0.17 -20.06
N ARG A 154 -2.53 -0.05 -19.44
CA ARG A 154 -3.16 1.24 -19.10
C ARG A 154 -2.72 1.74 -17.73
N SER A 155 -2.86 0.93 -16.70
CA SER A 155 -2.52 1.32 -15.33
C SER A 155 -1.02 1.16 -15.02
N LYS A 156 -0.28 0.35 -15.80
CA LYS A 156 1.10 -0.10 -15.52
C LYS A 156 1.26 -0.75 -14.15
N LEU A 157 0.15 -1.11 -13.50
CA LEU A 157 0.11 -1.78 -12.21
C LEU A 157 0.03 -3.29 -12.48
N PHE A 158 0.88 -4.03 -11.78
CA PHE A 158 0.91 -5.50 -11.79
C PHE A 158 0.66 -6.08 -10.41
N THR A 159 0.31 -5.25 -9.44
CA THR A 159 0.10 -5.66 -8.04
C THR A 159 -1.37 -5.55 -7.68
N ILE A 160 -1.96 -6.65 -7.21
CA ILE A 160 -3.30 -6.67 -6.65
C ILE A 160 -3.20 -6.38 -5.16
N LEU A 161 -3.97 -5.39 -4.68
CA LEU A 161 -3.96 -4.97 -3.28
C LEU A 161 -5.21 -5.48 -2.54
N ASP A 162 -5.02 -6.13 -1.40
CA ASP A 162 -6.10 -6.40 -0.44
C ASP A 162 -5.89 -5.52 0.80
N VAL A 163 -6.48 -4.32 0.75
CA VAL A 163 -6.46 -3.30 1.82
C VAL A 163 -7.72 -3.40 2.67
N ARG A 164 -7.55 -3.45 3.99
CA ARG A 164 -8.67 -3.55 4.94
C ARG A 164 -8.28 -3.13 6.36
N PRO A 165 -9.24 -2.69 7.19
CA PRO A 165 -9.03 -2.53 8.62
C PRO A 165 -8.57 -3.84 9.30
N ALA A 166 -7.70 -3.73 10.28
CA ALA A 166 -7.26 -4.85 11.11
C ALA A 166 -8.36 -5.28 12.08
N MET A 167 -8.51 -6.59 12.34
CA MET A 167 -9.54 -7.12 13.26
C MET A 167 -9.10 -7.06 14.72
N ASN A 168 -8.45 -5.98 15.12
CA ASN A 168 -7.98 -5.73 16.48
C ASN A 168 -8.93 -4.81 17.28
N ASP A 169 -9.96 -4.27 16.63
CA ASP A 169 -10.95 -3.35 17.20
C ASP A 169 -12.36 -3.75 16.72
N LEU A 170 -13.37 -3.61 17.59
CA LEU A 170 -14.76 -3.97 17.27
C LEU A 170 -15.33 -3.13 16.12
N GLY A 171 -14.98 -1.85 16.03
CA GLY A 171 -15.36 -0.97 14.92
C GLY A 171 -14.79 -1.49 13.61
N ASN A 172 -13.51 -1.83 13.57
CA ASN A 172 -12.88 -2.38 12.36
C ASN A 172 -13.51 -3.72 11.91
N ILE A 173 -13.95 -4.55 12.86
CA ILE A 173 -14.67 -5.79 12.55
C ILE A 173 -16.02 -5.45 11.92
N TRP A 174 -16.76 -4.51 12.51
CA TRP A 174 -18.03 -4.03 11.98
C TRP A 174 -17.89 -3.43 10.58
N ASP A 175 -16.90 -2.55 10.37
CA ASP A 175 -16.58 -1.94 9.09
C ASP A 175 -16.44 -2.99 7.98
N ARG A 176 -15.69 -4.06 8.29
CA ARG A 176 -15.48 -5.18 7.37
C ARG A 176 -16.77 -5.95 7.07
N MET A 177 -17.64 -6.11 8.07
CA MET A 177 -18.94 -6.76 7.87
C MET A 177 -19.86 -5.92 6.99
N VAL A 178 -19.89 -4.60 7.19
CA VAL A 178 -20.67 -3.66 6.36
C VAL A 178 -20.21 -3.73 4.91
N VAL A 179 -18.91 -3.64 4.64
CA VAL A 179 -18.38 -3.73 3.27
C VAL A 179 -18.59 -5.11 2.67
N ALA A 180 -18.42 -6.19 3.43
CA ALA A 180 -18.69 -7.54 2.94
C ALA A 180 -20.17 -7.74 2.56
N TYR A 181 -21.09 -7.21 3.37
CA TYR A 181 -22.53 -7.24 3.09
C TYR A 181 -22.89 -6.46 1.83
N TRP A 182 -22.35 -5.25 1.65
CA TRP A 182 -22.60 -4.45 0.45
C TRP A 182 -21.99 -5.05 -0.81
N ARG A 183 -20.78 -5.62 -0.73
CA ARG A 183 -20.19 -6.37 -1.85
C ARG A 183 -21.07 -7.55 -2.26
N PHE A 184 -21.53 -8.35 -1.29
CA PHE A 184 -22.46 -9.44 -1.56
C PHE A 184 -23.74 -8.95 -2.25
N LYS A 185 -24.35 -7.86 -1.75
CA LYS A 185 -25.56 -7.28 -2.37
C LYS A 185 -25.31 -6.78 -3.79
N PHE A 186 -24.17 -6.15 -4.04
CA PHE A 186 -23.81 -5.66 -5.36
C PHE A 186 -23.56 -6.83 -6.33
N ASP A 187 -22.69 -7.77 -5.95
CA ASP A 187 -22.25 -8.88 -6.81
C ASP A 187 -23.37 -9.90 -7.08
N VAL A 188 -24.19 -10.19 -6.07
CA VAL A 188 -25.19 -11.28 -6.14
C VAL A 188 -26.59 -10.77 -6.47
N LEU A 189 -26.97 -9.59 -5.96
CA LEU A 189 -28.32 -9.05 -6.11
C LEU A 189 -28.38 -7.88 -7.11
N GLY A 190 -27.26 -7.46 -7.70
CA GLY A 190 -27.19 -6.32 -8.61
C GLY A 190 -27.58 -4.99 -7.98
N MET A 191 -27.57 -4.90 -6.64
CA MET A 191 -27.97 -3.69 -5.92
C MET A 191 -26.80 -2.71 -5.84
N THR A 192 -26.91 -1.58 -6.51
CA THR A 192 -25.93 -0.49 -6.41
C THR A 192 -26.16 0.31 -5.14
N PRO A 193 -25.18 0.36 -4.22
CA PRO A 193 -25.32 1.19 -3.05
C PRO A 193 -25.18 2.67 -3.45
N LYS A 194 -26.10 3.53 -2.98
CA LYS A 194 -25.98 4.99 -3.11
C LYS A 194 -24.94 5.49 -2.13
N LEU A 195 -23.67 5.28 -2.45
CA LEU A 195 -22.55 5.70 -1.63
C LEU A 195 -22.00 7.03 -2.17
N PRO A 196 -21.50 7.93 -1.31
CA PRO A 196 -20.69 9.05 -1.73
C PRO A 196 -19.30 8.55 -2.14
N ILE A 197 -19.23 7.71 -3.17
CA ILE A 197 -17.97 7.33 -3.79
C ILE A 197 -17.61 8.50 -4.72
N PRO A 198 -16.44 9.16 -4.55
CA PRO A 198 -15.99 10.13 -5.54
C PRO A 198 -15.90 9.43 -6.91
N PRO A 199 -16.37 10.07 -7.98
CA PRO A 199 -16.43 9.45 -9.30
C PRO A 199 -15.06 8.89 -9.68
N THR A 200 -15.05 7.68 -10.22
CA THR A 200 -13.84 7.12 -10.84
C THR A 200 -13.59 7.86 -12.16
N GLU A 201 -12.35 7.87 -12.66
CA GLU A 201 -12.04 8.53 -13.95
C GLU A 201 -12.90 7.97 -15.11
N ASP A 202 -13.41 6.75 -14.99
CA ASP A 202 -14.34 6.14 -15.94
C ASP A 202 -15.75 6.76 -15.90
N ASP A 203 -16.17 7.33 -14.77
CA ASP A 203 -17.47 8.01 -14.63
C ASP A 203 -17.47 9.43 -15.23
N ALA A 204 -16.29 9.99 -15.52
CA ALA A 204 -16.13 11.32 -16.12
C ALA A 204 -16.28 11.32 -17.65
N HIS A 205 -16.36 10.14 -18.27
CA HIS A 205 -16.42 9.95 -19.72
C HIS A 205 -17.69 9.23 -20.21
N ALA A 206 -18.69 9.04 -19.35
CA ALA A 206 -19.98 8.46 -19.69
C ALA A 206 -21.07 9.52 -19.95
#